data_AF-A0A831KB50-F1
#
_entry.id   AF-A0A831KB50-F1
#
_cell.length_a   1.000
_cell.length_b   1.000
_cell.length_c   1.000
_cell.angle_alpha   90.00
_cell.angle_beta   90.00
_cell.angle_gamma   90.00
#
_symmetry.space_group_name_H-M   'P 1'
#
loop_
_entity.id
_entity.type
_entity.pdbx_description
1 polymer ?
#
loop_
_entity_poly.entity_id
_entity_poly.type
_entity_poly.pdbx_seq_one_letter_code
_entity_poly.pdbx_strand_id
1 'polypeptide(L)'
;MEFIGEAAALTTALCWAFTSLFFSEAGKLIGSFKVNNIRLLMAVSIYTVVLLLYKGSLIPETLTINHVIWLGLSGIAGLVIGDGAGFKAMVMIGPRLTSLLYSLAPVMASIIAWLFLGEALGLFDMLGISLTMGGIGWVVSERQYNKNNLSDSHPDKGSLRLGI
;
A
#
# COMPACT_ATOMS: atom_id res chain seq x y z
N MET A 1 29.45 1.71 9.56
CA MET A 1 28.75 0.41 9.49
C MET A 1 28.14 0.30 8.11
N GLU A 2 28.87 -0.26 7.14
CA GLU A 2 28.53 -0.13 5.70
C GLU A 2 27.29 -0.93 5.24
N PHE A 3 26.84 -1.96 5.97
CA PHE A 3 25.80 -2.88 5.47
C PHE A 3 24.44 -2.81 6.22
N ILE A 4 24.25 -1.85 7.13
CA ILE A 4 22.97 -1.73 7.86
C ILE A 4 21.80 -1.48 6.91
N GLY A 5 22.00 -0.63 5.90
CA GLY A 5 20.97 -0.32 4.92
C GLY A 5 20.57 -1.53 4.09
N GLU A 6 21.54 -2.29 3.60
CA GLU A 6 21.30 -3.50 2.81
C GLU A 6 20.58 -4.59 3.62
N ALA A 7 21.03 -4.82 4.86
CA ALA A 7 20.38 -5.77 5.77
C ALA A 7 18.95 -5.35 6.12
N ALA A 8 18.72 -4.04 6.34
CA ALA A 8 17.38 -3.49 6.59
C ALA A 8 16.47 -3.63 5.35
N ALA A 9 17.01 -3.44 4.15
CA ALA A 9 16.25 -3.60 2.91
C ALA A 9 15.82 -5.05 2.70
N LEU A 10 16.73 -6.02 2.88
CA LEU A 10 16.41 -7.45 2.78
C LEU A 10 15.40 -7.90 3.83
N THR A 11 15.57 -7.44 5.07
CA THR A 11 14.61 -7.74 6.16
C THR A 11 13.24 -7.17 5.83
N THR A 12 13.19 -5.94 5.32
CA THR A 12 11.94 -5.29 4.88
C THR A 12 11.28 -6.08 3.75
N ALA A 13 12.04 -6.52 2.75
CA ALA A 13 11.53 -7.33 1.65
C ALA A 13 10.94 -8.67 2.14
N LEU A 14 11.60 -9.34 3.09
CA LEU A 14 11.08 -10.55 3.72
C LEU A 14 9.78 -10.28 4.49
N CYS A 15 9.73 -9.23 5.30
CA CYS A 15 8.52 -8.83 6.02
C CYS A 15 7.36 -8.53 5.04
N TRP A 16 7.63 -7.86 3.92
CA TRP A 16 6.65 -7.60 2.87
C TRP A 16 6.19 -8.86 2.14
N ALA A 17 7.06 -9.86 1.95
CA ALA A 17 6.63 -11.13 1.38
C ALA A 17 5.63 -11.85 2.29
N PHE A 18 5.94 -11.95 3.59
CA PHE A 18 5.02 -12.53 4.58
C PHE A 18 3.73 -11.73 4.71
N THR A 19 3.80 -10.40 4.71
CA THR A 19 2.62 -9.53 4.80
C THR A 19 1.64 -9.79 3.66
N SER A 20 2.15 -9.95 2.44
CA SER A 20 1.32 -10.22 1.26
C SER A 20 0.59 -11.56 1.37
N LEU A 21 1.28 -12.60 1.84
CA LEU A 21 0.71 -13.94 2.03
C LEU A 21 -0.35 -13.94 3.14
N PHE A 22 -0.02 -13.42 4.32
CA PHE A 22 -0.94 -13.40 5.45
C PHE A 22 -2.15 -12.49 5.21
N PHE A 23 -1.96 -11.31 4.61
CA PHE A 23 -3.09 -10.43 4.29
C PHE A 23 -3.98 -10.96 3.17
N SER A 24 -3.43 -11.67 2.19
CA SER A 24 -4.25 -12.36 1.20
C SER A 24 -5.16 -13.40 1.86
N GLU A 25 -4.61 -14.26 2.71
CA GLU A 25 -5.41 -15.31 3.36
C GLU A 25 -6.36 -14.75 4.43
N ALA A 26 -5.92 -13.81 5.26
CA ALA A 26 -6.78 -13.14 6.22
C ALA A 26 -7.90 -12.33 5.54
N GLY A 27 -7.59 -11.64 4.44
CA GLY A 27 -8.57 -10.89 3.64
C GLY A 27 -9.67 -11.79 3.08
N LYS A 28 -9.33 -13.01 2.65
CA LYS A 28 -10.32 -14.01 2.19
C LYS A 28 -11.18 -14.56 3.33
N LEU A 29 -10.66 -14.67 4.54
CA LEU A 29 -11.37 -15.28 5.68
C LEU A 29 -12.32 -14.30 6.38
N ILE A 30 -11.86 -13.07 6.66
CA ILE A 30 -12.59 -12.11 7.50
C ILE A 30 -12.94 -10.80 6.78
N GLY A 31 -12.57 -10.66 5.51
CA GLY A 31 -12.83 -9.48 4.69
C GLY A 31 -11.74 -8.42 4.83
N SER A 32 -11.40 -7.81 3.69
CA SER A 32 -10.34 -6.79 3.52
C SER A 32 -10.43 -5.62 4.50
N PHE A 33 -11.64 -5.13 4.76
CA PHE A 33 -11.85 -3.95 5.61
C PHE A 33 -11.59 -4.24 7.09
N LYS A 34 -12.01 -5.41 7.58
CA LYS A 34 -11.78 -5.82 8.98
C LYS A 34 -10.28 -6.03 9.25
N VAL A 35 -9.58 -6.63 8.29
CA VAL A 35 -8.12 -6.78 8.34
C VAL A 35 -7.44 -5.40 8.41
N ASN A 36 -7.84 -4.44 7.56
CA ASN A 36 -7.26 -3.10 7.59
C ASN A 36 -7.48 -2.40 8.94
N ASN A 37 -8.68 -2.50 9.51
CA ASN A 37 -8.98 -1.91 10.83
C ASN A 37 -8.14 -2.52 11.96
N ILE A 38 -8.03 -3.84 12.02
CA ILE A 38 -7.18 -4.52 13.02
C ILE A 38 -5.71 -4.08 12.85
N ARG A 39 -5.23 -4.04 11.59
CA ARG A 39 -3.88 -3.59 11.26
C ARG A 39 -3.64 -2.15 11.72
N LEU A 40 -4.60 -1.24 11.52
CA LEU A 40 -4.48 0.15 11.96
C LEU A 40 -4.50 0.28 13.49
N LEU A 41 -5.33 -0.48 14.20
CA LEU A 41 -5.33 -0.52 15.66
C LEU A 41 -4.00 -1.04 16.23
N MET A 42 -3.43 -2.10 15.62
CA MET A 42 -2.10 -2.59 15.97
C MET A 42 -1.02 -1.55 15.65
N ALA A 43 -1.09 -0.89 14.50
CA ALA A 43 -0.14 0.15 14.13
C ALA A 43 -0.14 1.31 15.14
N VAL A 44 -1.32 1.82 15.52
CA VAL A 44 -1.45 2.91 16.50
C VAL A 44 -0.93 2.49 17.87
N SER A 45 -1.26 1.29 18.35
CA SER A 45 -0.80 0.81 19.66
C SER A 45 0.72 0.62 19.71
N ILE A 46 1.30 -0.06 18.72
CA ILE A 46 2.75 -0.25 18.62
C ILE A 46 3.46 1.11 18.49
N TYR A 47 2.97 1.99 17.62
CA TYR A 47 3.55 3.31 17.43
C TYR A 47 3.51 4.13 18.72
N THR A 48 2.41 4.07 19.47
CA THR A 48 2.28 4.75 20.77
C THR A 48 3.32 4.26 21.77
N VAL A 49 3.50 2.93 21.88
CA VAL A 49 4.50 2.36 22.78
C VAL A 49 5.92 2.78 22.38
N VAL A 50 6.25 2.70 21.09
CA VAL A 50 7.56 3.13 20.58
C VAL A 50 7.82 4.60 20.86
N LEU A 51 6.81 5.46 20.65
CA LEU A 51 6.90 6.89 20.88
C LEU A 51 7.13 7.21 22.37
N LEU A 52 6.44 6.49 23.26
CA LEU A 52 6.65 6.59 24.71
C LEU A 52 8.06 6.15 25.12
N LEU A 53 8.58 5.06 24.56
CA LEU A 53 9.91 4.56 24.90
C LEU A 53 11.04 5.48 24.42
N TYR A 54 10.90 6.10 23.24
CA TYR A 54 11.95 6.94 22.65
C TYR A 54 11.87 8.42 23.05
N LYS A 55 10.67 9.00 23.09
CA LYS A 55 10.48 10.44 23.37
C LYS A 55 9.96 10.72 24.77
N GLY A 56 9.43 9.74 25.50
CA GLY A 56 8.87 9.93 26.85
C GLY A 56 7.55 10.71 26.90
N SER A 57 7.06 11.24 25.77
CA SER A 57 5.79 11.96 25.66
C SER A 57 5.01 11.47 24.45
N LEU A 58 3.69 11.32 24.61
CA LEU A 58 2.73 10.99 23.54
C LEU A 58 2.60 12.11 22.49
N ILE A 59 2.81 13.36 22.90
CA ILE A 59 2.63 14.54 22.05
C ILE A 59 3.94 15.33 22.08
N PRO A 60 4.68 15.43 20.95
CA PRO A 60 5.83 16.29 20.87
C PRO A 60 5.41 17.75 21.09
N GLU A 61 6.15 18.51 21.91
CA GLU A 61 5.85 19.93 22.14
C GLU A 61 5.98 20.78 20.86
N THR A 62 6.69 20.28 19.85
CA THR A 62 6.85 20.90 18.53
C THR A 62 5.67 20.65 17.57
N LEU A 63 4.60 19.98 18.00
CA LEU A 63 3.50 19.58 17.13
C LEU A 63 2.55 20.76 16.85
N THR A 64 2.73 21.43 15.72
CA THR A 64 1.81 22.48 15.26
C THR A 64 0.50 21.90 14.71
N ILE A 65 -0.60 22.66 14.80
CA ILE A 65 -1.90 22.28 14.22
C ILE A 65 -1.83 21.92 12.73
N ASN A 66 -0.98 22.62 11.96
CA ASN A 66 -0.76 22.33 10.54
C ASN A 66 -0.21 20.91 10.33
N HIS A 67 0.70 20.44 11.18
CA HIS A 67 1.25 19.09 11.09
C HIS A 67 0.16 18.04 11.34
N VAL A 68 -0.73 18.27 12.30
CA VAL A 68 -1.84 17.37 12.60
C VAL A 68 -2.81 17.28 11.43
N ILE A 69 -3.15 18.43 10.81
CA ILE A 69 -4.05 18.47 9.66
C ILE A 69 -3.45 17.71 8.47
N TRP A 70 -2.20 17.99 8.12
CA TRP A 70 -1.52 17.30 7.00
C TRP A 70 -1.35 15.80 7.26
N LEU A 71 -1.02 15.41 8.50
CA LEU A 71 -0.92 14.01 8.90
C LEU A 71 -2.29 13.30 8.80
N GLY A 72 -3.36 13.96 9.25
CA GLY A 72 -4.71 13.44 9.14
C GLY A 72 -5.17 13.26 7.70
N LEU A 73 -4.95 14.27 6.85
CA LEU A 73 -5.26 14.20 5.41
C LEU A 73 -4.47 13.09 4.71
N SER A 74 -3.17 12.98 5.01
CA SER A 74 -2.32 11.90 4.49
C SER A 74 -2.81 10.52 4.94
N GLY A 75 -3.20 10.39 6.21
CA GLY A 75 -3.78 9.16 6.75
C GLY A 75 -5.07 8.74 6.03
N ILE A 76 -5.96 9.68 5.75
CA ILE A 76 -7.20 9.39 4.99
C ILE A 76 -6.86 8.95 3.56
N ALA A 77 -5.98 9.68 2.87
CA ALA A 77 -5.63 9.36 1.49
C ALA A 77 -4.89 8.01 1.37
N GLY A 78 -3.90 7.75 2.23
CA GLY A 78 -3.10 6.53 2.18
C GLY A 78 -3.76 5.33 2.85
N LEU A 79 -4.15 5.49 4.12
CA LEU A 79 -4.54 4.37 4.98
C LEU A 79 -6.02 3.98 4.87
N VAL A 80 -6.88 4.91 4.50
CA VAL A 80 -8.32 4.64 4.31
C VAL A 80 -8.58 4.31 2.84
N ILE A 81 -8.27 5.26 1.94
CA ILE A 81 -8.56 5.09 0.51
C ILE A 81 -7.56 4.13 -0.13
N GLY A 82 -6.26 4.37 0.04
CA GLY A 82 -5.20 3.56 -0.58
C GLY A 82 -5.25 2.10 -0.15
N ASP A 83 -5.19 1.83 1.15
CA ASP A 83 -5.23 0.46 1.65
C ASP A 83 -6.58 -0.23 1.40
N GLY A 84 -7.70 0.50 1.51
CA GLY A 84 -9.03 -0.04 1.20
C GLY A 84 -9.11 -0.52 -0.26
N ALA A 85 -8.68 0.32 -1.21
CA ALA A 85 -8.61 -0.04 -2.62
C ALA A 85 -7.59 -1.19 -2.88
N GLY A 86 -6.47 -1.16 -2.18
CA GLY A 86 -5.41 -2.16 -2.24
C GLY A 86 -5.85 -3.56 -1.84
N PHE A 87 -6.42 -3.70 -0.65
CA PHE A 87 -6.95 -4.98 -0.19
C PHE A 87 -8.11 -5.46 -1.06
N LYS A 88 -9.00 -4.56 -1.48
CA LYS A 88 -10.08 -4.90 -2.40
C LYS A 88 -9.54 -5.43 -3.74
N ALA A 89 -8.50 -4.80 -4.30
CA ALA A 89 -7.83 -5.31 -5.48
C ALA A 89 -7.23 -6.70 -5.23
N MET A 90 -6.54 -6.89 -4.10
CA MET A 90 -5.97 -8.19 -3.71
C MET A 90 -7.02 -9.33 -3.70
N VAL A 91 -8.24 -9.04 -3.23
CA VAL A 91 -9.35 -9.99 -3.23
C VAL A 91 -9.96 -10.17 -4.62
N MET A 92 -10.13 -9.10 -5.40
CA MET A 92 -10.82 -9.14 -6.71
C MET A 92 -9.97 -9.72 -7.86
N ILE A 93 -8.71 -9.32 -7.97
CA ILE A 93 -7.82 -9.69 -9.09
C ILE A 93 -6.71 -10.67 -8.67
N GLY A 94 -6.58 -10.91 -7.37
CA GLY A 94 -5.63 -11.83 -6.76
C GLY A 94 -4.28 -11.20 -6.40
N PRO A 95 -3.53 -11.78 -5.44
CA PRO A 95 -2.29 -11.20 -4.89
C PRO A 95 -1.23 -10.89 -5.95
N ARG A 96 -1.04 -11.80 -6.91
CA ARG A 96 0.00 -11.67 -7.94
C ARG A 96 -0.19 -10.43 -8.82
N LEU A 97 -1.43 -10.13 -9.24
CA LEU A 97 -1.69 -8.96 -10.09
C LEU A 97 -1.63 -7.67 -9.27
N THR A 98 -2.15 -7.68 -8.04
CA THR A 98 -2.05 -6.52 -7.15
C THR A 98 -0.59 -6.17 -6.84
N SER A 99 0.26 -7.15 -6.56
CA SER A 99 1.70 -6.93 -6.37
C SER A 99 2.38 -6.39 -7.63
N LEU A 100 1.99 -6.88 -8.82
CA LEU A 100 2.48 -6.33 -10.09
C LEU A 100 2.04 -4.87 -10.26
N LEU A 101 0.78 -4.54 -9.98
CA LEU A 101 0.29 -3.16 -10.06
C LEU A 101 0.96 -2.25 -9.03
N TYR A 102 1.26 -2.75 -7.83
CA TYR A 102 2.06 -2.02 -6.85
C TYR A 102 3.48 -1.75 -7.30
N SER A 103 4.04 -2.54 -8.22
CA SER A 103 5.33 -2.19 -8.83
C SER A 103 5.26 -0.94 -9.72
N LEU A 104 4.07 -0.40 -10.05
CA LEU A 104 3.93 0.94 -10.64
C LEU A 104 4.06 2.07 -9.62
N ALA A 105 4.04 1.80 -8.32
CA ALA A 105 4.07 2.86 -7.30
C ALA A 105 5.29 3.80 -7.46
N PRO A 106 6.52 3.32 -7.74
CA PRO A 106 7.67 4.20 -7.98
C PRO A 106 7.49 5.09 -9.22
N VAL A 107 6.85 4.56 -10.27
CA VAL A 107 6.56 5.31 -11.50
C VAL A 107 5.56 6.43 -11.22
N MET A 108 4.45 6.10 -10.55
CA MET A 108 3.45 7.08 -10.16
C MET A 108 4.02 8.12 -9.20
N ALA A 109 4.86 7.70 -8.25
CA ALA A 109 5.56 8.61 -7.33
C ALA A 109 6.48 9.58 -8.09
N SER A 110 7.22 9.10 -9.09
CA SER A 110 8.11 9.95 -9.90
C SER A 110 7.32 10.99 -10.71
N ILE A 111 6.19 10.61 -11.29
CA ILE A 111 5.31 11.52 -12.03
C ILE A 111 4.71 12.57 -11.09
N ILE A 112 4.24 12.16 -9.91
CA ILE A 112 3.68 13.08 -8.91
C ILE A 112 4.77 14.03 -8.40
N ALA A 113 5.98 13.54 -8.13
CA ALA A 113 7.11 14.37 -7.70
C ALA A 113 7.48 15.40 -8.76
N TRP A 114 7.52 15.01 -10.05
CA TRP A 114 7.74 15.97 -11.13
C TRP A 114 6.66 17.06 -11.18
N LEU A 115 5.39 16.68 -11.07
CA LEU A 115 4.26 17.63 -11.17
C LEU A 115 4.11 18.55 -9.95
N PHE A 116 4.33 18.04 -8.74
CA PHE A 116 4.05 18.75 -7.49
C PHE A 116 5.30 19.31 -6.80
N LEU A 117 6.44 18.61 -6.87
CA LEU A 117 7.71 19.05 -6.27
C LEU A 117 8.60 19.80 -7.26
N GLY A 118 8.30 19.73 -8.56
CA GLY A 118 9.07 20.41 -9.61
C GLY A 118 10.44 19.77 -9.89
N GLU A 119 10.62 18.50 -9.52
CA GLU A 119 11.87 17.77 -9.76
C GLU A 119 12.08 17.52 -11.25
N ALA A 120 13.20 17.97 -11.83
CA ALA A 120 13.47 17.77 -13.25
C ALA A 120 13.73 16.30 -13.56
N LEU A 121 12.85 15.66 -14.34
CA LEU A 121 13.04 14.30 -14.83
C LEU A 121 14.10 14.28 -15.94
N GLY A 122 15.15 13.47 -15.74
CA GLY A 122 16.16 13.24 -16.76
C GLY A 122 15.63 12.34 -17.89
N LEU A 123 16.33 12.34 -19.03
CA LEU A 123 15.98 11.47 -20.16
C LEU A 123 15.98 9.98 -19.78
N PHE A 124 16.91 9.57 -18.90
CA PHE A 124 17.01 8.20 -18.42
C PHE A 124 15.84 7.81 -17.50
N ASP A 125 15.33 8.73 -16.69
CA ASP A 125 14.17 8.49 -15.82
C ASP A 125 12.92 8.24 -16.66
N MET A 126 12.71 9.05 -17.71
CA MET A 126 11.60 8.88 -18.65
C MET A 126 11.66 7.53 -19.39
N LEU A 127 12.86 7.08 -19.78
CA LEU A 127 13.06 5.77 -20.40
C LEU A 127 12.76 4.62 -19.40
N GLY A 128 13.21 4.73 -18.15
CA GLY A 128 12.91 3.75 -17.11
C GLY A 128 11.41 3.65 -16.82
N ILE A 129 10.73 4.80 -16.75
CA ILE A 129 9.27 4.88 -16.60
C ILE A 129 8.55 4.21 -17.79
N SER A 130 8.99 4.50 -19.01
CA SER A 130 8.37 3.92 -20.22
C SER A 130 8.55 2.40 -20.28
N LEU A 131 9.76 1.91 -19.94
CA LEU A 131 10.09 0.50 -19.93
C LEU A 131 9.28 -0.27 -18.88
N THR A 132 9.17 0.27 -17.66
CA THR A 132 8.40 -0.33 -16.57
C THR A 132 6.90 -0.38 -16.91
N MET A 133 6.34 0.71 -17.45
CA MET A 133 4.94 0.70 -17.93
C MET A 133 4.71 -0.32 -19.05
N GLY A 134 5.65 -0.43 -20.00
CA GLY A 134 5.58 -1.41 -21.08
C GLY A 134 5.59 -2.85 -20.58
N GLY A 135 6.51 -3.18 -19.67
CA GLY A 135 6.61 -4.53 -19.09
C GLY A 135 5.36 -4.93 -18.30
N ILE A 136 4.77 -4.01 -17.55
CA ILE A 136 3.56 -4.31 -16.77
C ILE A 136 2.35 -4.42 -17.69
N GLY A 137 2.22 -3.54 -18.68
CA GLY A 137 1.16 -3.64 -19.69
C GLY A 137 1.18 -4.97 -20.44
N TRP A 138 2.38 -5.47 -20.78
CA TRP A 138 2.55 -6.79 -21.38
C TRP A 138 2.03 -7.92 -20.49
N VAL A 139 2.49 -7.99 -19.24
CA VAL A 139 2.10 -9.05 -18.29
C VAL A 139 0.60 -9.02 -17.98
N VAL A 140 0.01 -7.83 -17.88
CA VAL A 140 -1.44 -7.68 -17.68
C VAL A 140 -2.21 -8.19 -18.90
N SER A 141 -1.73 -7.95 -20.12
CA SER A 141 -2.38 -8.36 -21.37
C SER A 141 -2.31 -9.86 -21.65
N GLU A 142 -1.26 -10.55 -21.20
CA GLU A 142 -1.07 -11.99 -21.42
C GLU A 142 -2.08 -12.85 -20.65
N ARG A 143 -2.71 -12.30 -19.61
CA ARG A 143 -3.65 -13.05 -18.77
C ARG A 143 -5.08 -12.94 -19.29
N GLN A 144 -5.59 -14.04 -19.85
CA GLN A 144 -7.04 -14.22 -20.03
C GLN A 144 -7.72 -14.27 -18.65
N TYR A 145 -8.56 -13.27 -18.37
CA TYR A 145 -9.44 -13.25 -17.20
C TYR A 145 -10.42 -14.42 -17.30
N ASN A 146 -10.09 -15.55 -16.67
CA ASN A 146 -11.00 -16.68 -16.57
C ASN A 146 -12.08 -16.34 -15.52
N LYS A 147 -13.18 -15.76 -16.00
CA LYS A 147 -14.37 -15.39 -15.24
C LYS A 147 -15.15 -16.64 -14.83
N ASN A 148 -14.55 -17.57 -14.11
CA ASN A 148 -15.25 -18.75 -13.60
C ASN A 148 -14.82 -19.03 -12.15
N ASN A 149 -15.80 -19.01 -11.26
CA ASN A 149 -15.77 -19.30 -9.81
C ASN A 149 -15.41 -18.15 -8.85
N LEU A 150 -16.07 -17.00 -8.99
CA LEU A 150 -16.41 -16.22 -7.79
C LEU A 150 -17.62 -16.92 -7.14
N SER A 151 -17.37 -17.85 -6.21
CA SER A 151 -18.41 -18.46 -5.37
C SER A 151 -19.42 -17.39 -4.93
N ASP A 152 -20.71 -17.64 -5.13
CA ASP A 152 -21.85 -16.78 -4.75
C ASP A 152 -22.03 -16.58 -3.23
N SER A 153 -20.95 -16.76 -2.47
CA SER A 153 -20.94 -16.79 -1.00
C SER A 153 -19.81 -15.95 -0.39
N HIS A 154 -19.38 -14.86 -1.04
CA HIS A 154 -18.39 -13.95 -0.46
C HIS A 154 -19.09 -12.70 0.13
N PRO A 155 -18.81 -12.32 1.38
CA PRO A 155 -19.55 -11.28 2.12
C PRO A 155 -19.49 -9.88 1.48
N ASP A 156 -18.58 -9.66 0.53
CA ASP A 156 -18.43 -8.38 -0.18
C ASP A 156 -19.30 -8.26 -1.46
N LYS A 157 -20.13 -9.27 -1.80
CA LYS A 157 -21.01 -9.23 -2.99
C LYS A 157 -22.14 -8.19 -2.91
N GLY A 158 -22.42 -7.61 -1.74
CA GLY A 158 -23.47 -6.60 -1.56
C GLY A 158 -23.04 -5.13 -1.73
N SER A 159 -21.74 -4.85 -1.80
CA SER A 159 -21.19 -3.49 -1.61
C SER A 159 -20.82 -2.75 -2.92
N LEU A 160 -21.24 -3.24 -4.09
CA LEU A 160 -20.94 -2.55 -5.36
C LEU A 160 -21.56 -1.13 -5.43
N ARG A 161 -22.57 -0.82 -4.62
CA ARG A 161 -23.18 0.52 -4.52
C ARG A 161 -22.91 1.27 -3.21
N LEU A 162 -22.64 0.55 -2.13
CA LEU A 162 -22.22 1.16 -0.87
C LEU A 162 -20.73 0.89 -0.72
N GLY A 163 -19.92 1.87 -1.13
CA GLY A 163 -18.53 2.00 -0.69
C GLY A 163 -18.50 2.37 0.79
N ILE A 164 -18.99 1.46 1.64
CA ILE A 164 -18.99 1.52 3.09
C ILE A 164 -18.81 0.08 3.61
#